data_AF-A0A2X2W7F9-F1
#
_entry.id   AF-A0A2X2W7F9-F1
#
_cell.length_a   1.000
_cell.length_b   1.000
_cell.length_c   1.000
_cell.angle_alpha   90.00
_cell.angle_beta   90.00
_cell.angle_gamma   90.00
#
_symmetry.space_group_name_H-M   'P 1'
#
loop_
_entity.id
_entity.type
_entity.pdbx_description
1 polymer ?
#
loop_
_entity_poly.entity_id
_entity_poly.type
_entity_poly.pdbx_seq_one_letter_code
_entity_poly.pdbx_strand_id
1 'polypeptide(L)'
;MPGATRAFSQIKDGLVFPFNLPAIIELGTATGFDFELIDQANLGHTELTKARNQLLGMIKEHPDLLVRVRPNGLEDTPQFKLDVDQEKAQALGVSLSDINQTISTALGGTYVNDFIDHGRVKKVYVQADAPFRMLPGDINNLYVRSANGEMVPFSTFSSARWIYGSPRLERYNGMPSNGAVGVKAAPGRSTGEAMALMESLAAKLPNRYWS
;
A
#
# COMPACT_ATOMS: atom_id res chain seq x y z
N MET A 1 -17.76 0.69 -25.04
CA MET A 1 -16.98 0.08 -23.94
C MET A 1 -17.54 -1.18 -23.27
N PRO A 2 -18.82 -1.60 -23.41
CA PRO A 2 -19.30 -2.85 -22.77
C PRO A 2 -18.53 -4.11 -23.18
N GLY A 3 -18.11 -4.20 -24.45
CA GLY A 3 -17.32 -5.33 -24.95
C GLY A 3 -15.95 -5.48 -24.28
N ALA A 4 -15.22 -4.36 -24.08
CA ALA A 4 -13.92 -4.38 -23.40
C ALA A 4 -14.04 -4.78 -21.92
N THR A 5 -15.06 -4.28 -21.21
CA THR A 5 -15.31 -4.70 -19.82
C THR A 5 -15.59 -6.20 -19.73
N ARG A 6 -16.34 -6.77 -20.68
CA ARG A 6 -16.64 -8.22 -20.71
C ARG A 6 -15.41 -9.06 -21.06
N ALA A 7 -14.55 -8.59 -21.94
CA ALA A 7 -13.31 -9.29 -22.29
C ALA A 7 -12.34 -9.34 -21.10
N PHE A 8 -12.16 -8.21 -20.42
CA PHE A 8 -11.24 -8.12 -19.28
C PHE A 8 -11.73 -8.81 -18.02
N SER A 9 -13.05 -8.98 -17.83
CA SER A 9 -13.58 -9.76 -16.70
C SER A 9 -13.25 -11.25 -16.77
N GLN A 10 -12.70 -11.75 -17.88
CA GLN A 10 -12.25 -13.14 -18.02
C GLN A 10 -10.79 -13.36 -17.56
N ILE A 11 -10.04 -12.29 -17.30
CA ILE A 11 -8.67 -12.38 -16.78
C ILE A 11 -8.75 -12.87 -15.33
N LYS A 12 -8.10 -14.00 -15.05
CA LYS A 12 -8.13 -14.65 -13.72
C LYS A 12 -7.19 -14.00 -12.72
N ASP A 13 -5.99 -13.61 -13.18
CA ASP A 13 -4.94 -13.02 -12.36
C ASP A 13 -4.72 -11.55 -12.74
N GLY A 14 -5.03 -10.66 -11.80
CA GLY A 14 -4.93 -9.21 -11.98
C GLY A 14 -6.26 -8.54 -12.35
N LEU A 15 -6.37 -7.25 -12.01
CA LEU A 15 -7.56 -6.44 -12.26
C LEU A 15 -7.31 -5.46 -13.42
N VAL A 16 -8.12 -5.55 -14.47
CA VAL A 16 -7.99 -4.69 -15.66
C VAL A 16 -9.30 -3.95 -15.93
N PHE A 17 -9.25 -2.62 -15.87
CA PHE A 17 -10.43 -1.77 -16.00
C PHE A 17 -10.30 -0.77 -17.16
N PRO A 18 -11.22 -0.79 -18.14
CA PRO A 18 -11.27 0.23 -19.18
C PRO A 18 -12.12 1.42 -18.69
N PHE A 19 -11.58 2.63 -18.84
CA PHE A 19 -12.26 3.88 -18.52
C PHE A 19 -12.11 4.90 -19.66
N ASN A 20 -13.07 5.82 -19.75
CA ASN A 20 -12.99 7.00 -20.61
C ASN A 20 -12.49 8.18 -19.78
N LEU A 21 -11.67 9.03 -20.40
CA LEU A 21 -11.35 10.35 -19.86
C LEU A 21 -12.62 11.22 -19.84
N PRO A 22 -12.79 12.10 -18.84
CA PRO A 22 -13.88 13.07 -18.85
C PRO A 22 -13.69 14.13 -19.92
N ALA A 23 -14.76 14.87 -20.22
CA ALA A 23 -14.76 15.92 -21.25
C ALA A 23 -13.78 17.07 -20.95
N ILE A 24 -13.53 17.34 -19.67
CA ILE A 24 -12.52 18.29 -19.19
C ILE A 24 -11.58 17.52 -18.28
N ILE A 25 -10.34 17.34 -18.71
CA ILE A 25 -9.33 16.50 -18.03
C ILE A 25 -9.01 17.05 -16.63
N GLU A 26 -9.07 18.37 -16.44
CA GLU A 26 -8.85 19.02 -15.14
C GLU A 26 -9.91 18.69 -14.08
N LEU A 27 -11.06 18.12 -14.47
CA LEU A 27 -12.14 17.74 -13.55
C LEU A 27 -12.04 16.28 -13.08
N GLY A 28 -11.04 15.53 -13.54
CA GLY A 28 -10.76 14.18 -13.07
C GLY A 28 -10.24 13.24 -14.15
N THR A 29 -9.93 12.00 -13.75
CA THR A 29 -9.45 10.96 -14.66
C THR A 29 -10.51 9.88 -14.95
N ALA A 30 -11.65 9.92 -14.24
CA ALA A 30 -12.78 9.03 -14.41
C ALA A 30 -14.11 9.80 -14.32
N THR A 31 -15.15 9.25 -14.95
CA THR A 31 -16.52 9.78 -14.84
C THR A 31 -17.24 9.17 -13.64
N GLY A 32 -18.07 9.96 -12.94
CA GLY A 32 -18.79 9.55 -11.74
C GLY A 32 -18.66 10.57 -10.63
N PHE A 33 -18.60 10.10 -9.38
CA PHE A 33 -18.21 10.87 -8.22
C PHE A 33 -17.19 10.07 -7.39
N ASP A 34 -16.46 10.81 -6.55
CA ASP A 34 -15.50 10.26 -5.60
C ASP A 34 -16.11 10.22 -4.21
N PHE A 35 -15.71 9.22 -3.43
CA PHE A 35 -16.18 9.02 -2.06
C PHE A 35 -15.01 8.63 -1.17
N GLU A 36 -14.89 9.25 -0.01
CA GLU A 36 -13.85 8.96 0.97
C GLU A 36 -14.49 8.37 2.22
N LEU A 37 -14.09 7.16 2.59
CA LEU A 37 -14.44 6.56 3.88
C LEU A 37 -13.38 6.96 4.90
N ILE A 38 -13.74 7.72 5.93
CA ILE A 38 -12.78 8.34 6.86
C ILE A 38 -12.89 7.66 8.22
N ASP A 39 -11.78 7.28 8.85
CA ASP A 39 -11.75 6.84 10.25
C ASP A 39 -11.67 8.06 11.19
N GLN A 40 -12.81 8.49 11.72
CA GLN A 40 -12.87 9.65 12.61
C GLN A 40 -12.57 9.33 14.08
N ALA A 41 -12.70 8.06 14.47
CA ALA A 41 -12.46 7.64 15.85
C ALA A 41 -11.07 7.01 16.04
N ASN A 42 -10.22 7.04 15.01
CA ASN A 42 -8.88 6.46 15.01
C ASN A 42 -8.88 4.97 15.44
N LEU A 43 -9.83 4.20 14.90
CA LEU A 43 -9.99 2.76 15.12
C LEU A 43 -8.86 1.94 14.49
N GLY A 44 -8.20 2.51 13.48
CA GLY A 44 -7.05 1.92 12.81
C GLY A 44 -7.40 1.15 11.54
N HIS A 45 -6.35 0.76 10.83
CA HIS A 45 -6.39 0.22 9.47
C HIS A 45 -7.32 -1.00 9.31
N THR A 46 -7.25 -1.95 10.24
CA THR A 46 -8.05 -3.18 10.18
C THR A 46 -9.55 -2.89 10.23
N GLU A 47 -9.97 -2.01 11.14
CA GLU A 47 -11.38 -1.67 11.31
C GLU A 47 -11.89 -0.81 10.15
N LEU A 48 -11.09 0.13 9.67
CA LEU A 48 -11.41 0.91 8.47
C LEU A 48 -11.55 0.03 7.21
N THR A 49 -10.69 -0.98 7.07
CA THR A 49 -10.75 -1.96 5.97
C THR A 49 -12.01 -2.83 6.05
N LYS A 50 -12.41 -3.25 7.25
CA LYS A 50 -13.68 -3.96 7.46
C LYS A 50 -14.87 -3.10 7.08
N ALA A 51 -14.91 -1.85 7.52
CA ALA A 51 -15.98 -0.91 7.20
C ALA A 51 -16.09 -0.67 5.68
N ARG A 52 -14.96 -0.50 4.99
CA ARG A 52 -14.89 -0.42 3.52
C ARG A 52 -15.50 -1.66 2.87
N ASN A 53 -15.12 -2.86 3.31
CA ASN A 53 -15.62 -4.11 2.73
C ASN A 53 -17.12 -4.32 3.00
N GLN A 54 -17.60 -3.91 4.18
CA GLN A 54 -19.03 -3.91 4.51
C GLN A 54 -19.81 -2.94 3.60
N LEU A 55 -19.30 -1.72 3.41
CA LEU A 55 -19.89 -0.74 2.49
C LEU A 55 -19.94 -1.27 1.06
N LEU A 56 -18.84 -1.83 0.55
CA LEU A 56 -18.80 -2.46 -0.77
C LEU A 56 -19.76 -3.66 -0.88
N GLY A 57 -19.96 -4.41 0.21
CA GLY A 57 -20.96 -5.47 0.29
C GLY A 57 -22.38 -4.93 0.11
N MET A 58 -22.76 -3.90 0.87
CA MET A 58 -24.07 -3.25 0.76
C MET A 58 -24.30 -2.63 -0.63
N ILE A 59 -23.28 -2.00 -1.22
CA ILE A 59 -23.37 -1.40 -2.56
C ILE A 59 -23.71 -2.44 -3.63
N LYS A 60 -23.20 -3.67 -3.51
CA LYS A 60 -23.48 -4.75 -4.48
C LYS A 60 -24.96 -5.16 -4.51
N GLU A 61 -25.74 -4.84 -3.48
CA GLU A 61 -27.17 -5.11 -3.42
C GLU A 61 -28.01 -4.09 -4.21
N HIS A 62 -27.39 -2.99 -4.68
CA HIS A 62 -28.05 -1.90 -5.40
C HIS A 62 -27.49 -1.66 -6.82
N PRO A 63 -27.42 -2.69 -7.69
CA PRO A 63 -26.88 -2.55 -9.06
C PRO A 63 -27.75 -1.66 -9.97
N ASP A 64 -28.99 -1.38 -9.57
CA ASP A 64 -29.95 -0.51 -10.26
C ASP A 64 -29.68 0.99 -10.05
N LEU A 65 -28.86 1.34 -9.05
CA LEU A 65 -28.48 2.72 -8.71
C LEU A 65 -26.96 2.97 -8.81
N LEU A 66 -26.13 1.97 -8.48
CA LEU A 66 -24.67 2.11 -8.46
C LEU A 66 -23.99 1.07 -9.35
N VAL A 67 -23.04 1.53 -10.17
CA VAL A 67 -22.20 0.65 -10.99
C VAL A 67 -20.74 1.09 -10.92
N ARG A 68 -19.83 0.14 -11.19
CA ARG A 68 -18.37 0.37 -11.32
C ARG A 68 -17.68 0.92 -10.06
N VAL A 69 -18.29 0.72 -8.89
CA VAL A 69 -17.72 1.07 -7.59
C VAL A 69 -16.45 0.24 -7.35
N ARG A 70 -15.35 0.92 -7.05
CA ARG A 70 -14.06 0.29 -6.76
C ARG A 70 -13.29 1.10 -5.71
N PRO A 71 -12.56 0.44 -4.81
CA PRO A 71 -11.59 1.12 -3.95
C PRO A 71 -10.44 1.70 -4.79
N ASN A 72 -9.90 2.84 -4.36
CA ASN A 72 -8.69 3.46 -4.89
C ASN A 72 -7.42 2.88 -4.24
N GLY A 73 -7.54 2.50 -2.97
CA GLY A 73 -6.49 1.86 -2.20
C GLY A 73 -6.10 0.48 -2.75
N LEU A 74 -5.02 -0.05 -2.21
CA LEU A 74 -4.55 -1.41 -2.45
C LEU A 74 -4.93 -2.30 -1.28
N GLU A 75 -5.21 -3.58 -1.56
CA GLU A 75 -5.39 -4.58 -0.50
C GLU A 75 -4.09 -4.84 0.25
N ASP A 76 -4.21 -5.30 1.49
CA ASP A 76 -3.06 -5.69 2.29
C ASP A 76 -2.28 -6.81 1.61
N THR A 77 -0.97 -6.67 1.59
CA THR A 77 -0.06 -7.64 0.99
C THR A 77 0.82 -8.28 2.04
N PRO A 78 1.33 -9.51 1.79
CA PRO A 78 2.37 -10.09 2.61
C PRO A 78 3.62 -9.18 2.64
N GLN A 79 4.08 -8.86 3.84
CA GLN A 79 5.31 -8.13 4.11
C GLN A 79 6.23 -9.01 4.96
N PHE A 80 7.53 -8.93 4.71
CA PHE A 80 8.52 -9.67 5.48
C PHE A 80 9.08 -8.79 6.59
N LYS A 81 8.68 -9.07 7.83
CA LYS A 81 9.12 -8.31 9.01
C LYS A 81 10.37 -8.95 9.61
N LEU A 82 11.42 -8.15 9.73
CA LEU A 82 12.65 -8.48 10.45
C LEU A 82 12.54 -7.96 11.89
N ASP A 83 12.63 -8.86 12.85
CA ASP A 83 12.65 -8.60 14.28
C ASP A 83 14.10 -8.75 14.79
N VAL A 84 14.70 -7.66 15.28
CA VAL A 84 16.08 -7.61 15.80
C VAL A 84 16.05 -7.67 17.33
N ASP A 85 16.77 -8.64 17.91
CA ASP A 85 17.03 -8.77 19.33
C ASP A 85 18.17 -7.81 19.72
N GLN A 86 17.78 -6.66 20.27
CA GLN A 86 18.71 -5.59 20.64
C GLN A 86 19.60 -5.99 21.81
N GLU A 87 19.08 -6.75 22.78
CA GLU A 87 19.85 -7.19 23.95
C GLU A 87 20.96 -8.15 23.52
N LYS A 88 20.63 -9.11 22.64
CA LYS A 88 21.60 -10.04 22.09
C LYS A 88 22.62 -9.36 21.18
N ALA A 89 22.20 -8.42 20.33
CA ALA A 89 23.10 -7.62 19.52
C ALA A 89 24.12 -6.84 20.38
N GLN A 90 23.65 -6.18 21.44
CA GLN A 90 24.50 -5.43 22.36
C GLN A 90 25.48 -6.34 23.12
N ALA A 91 25.02 -7.52 23.58
CA ALA A 91 25.88 -8.50 24.23
C ALA A 91 27.00 -9.02 23.31
N LEU A 92 26.75 -9.03 21.99
CA LEU A 92 27.74 -9.38 20.96
C LEU A 92 28.59 -8.18 20.49
N GLY A 93 28.43 -7.02 21.12
CA GLY A 93 29.14 -5.80 20.78
C GLY A 93 28.75 -5.21 19.42
N VAL A 94 27.56 -5.52 18.91
CA VAL A 94 27.04 -4.99 17.64
C VAL A 94 26.15 -3.79 17.93
N SER A 95 26.47 -2.64 17.32
CA SER A 95 25.66 -1.42 17.51
C SER A 95 24.37 -1.45 16.68
N LEU A 96 23.28 -0.90 17.22
CA LEU A 96 22.01 -0.79 16.48
C LEU A 96 22.15 0.08 15.22
N SER A 97 23.05 1.05 15.24
CA SER A 97 23.37 1.88 14.08
C SER A 97 23.97 1.05 12.94
N ASP A 98 24.93 0.18 13.24
CA ASP A 98 25.58 -0.66 12.23
C ASP A 98 24.61 -1.69 11.63
N ILE A 99 23.70 -2.23 12.46
CA ILE A 99 22.63 -3.13 12.01
C ILE A 99 21.73 -2.39 11.01
N ASN A 100 21.22 -1.22 11.40
CA ASN A 100 20.33 -0.43 10.55
C ASN A 100 20.99 0.02 9.25
N GLN A 101 22.26 0.45 9.32
CA GLN A 101 23.04 0.83 8.15
C GLN A 101 23.25 -0.37 7.21
N THR A 102 23.56 -1.54 7.76
CA THR A 102 23.76 -2.76 6.97
C THR A 102 22.48 -3.18 6.25
N ILE A 103 21.34 -3.24 6.95
CA ILE A 103 20.04 -3.58 6.34
C ILE A 103 19.67 -2.56 5.25
N SER A 104 19.72 -1.27 5.59
CA SER A 104 19.28 -0.20 4.68
C SER A 104 20.13 -0.17 3.41
N THR A 105 21.45 -0.33 3.55
CA THR A 105 22.37 -0.37 2.41
C THR A 105 22.20 -1.65 1.60
N ALA A 106 22.16 -2.83 2.24
CA ALA A 106 22.09 -4.10 1.53
C ALA A 106 20.77 -4.26 0.76
N LEU A 107 19.63 -3.97 1.40
CA LEU A 107 18.30 -4.22 0.83
C LEU A 107 17.74 -3.02 0.09
N GLY A 108 17.77 -1.83 0.72
CA GLY A 108 17.17 -0.60 0.17
C GLY A 108 18.07 0.12 -0.83
N GLY A 109 19.38 -0.05 -0.70
CA GLY A 109 20.37 0.70 -1.46
C GLY A 109 20.56 2.11 -0.88
N THR A 110 21.82 2.54 -0.82
CA THR A 110 22.19 3.83 -0.23
C THR A 110 22.88 4.68 -1.28
N TYR A 111 22.40 5.92 -1.46
CA TYR A 111 23.14 6.96 -2.16
C TYR A 111 24.35 7.37 -1.33
N VAL A 112 25.55 7.35 -1.92
CA VAL A 112 26.79 7.66 -1.18
C VAL A 112 27.39 8.99 -1.61
N ASN A 113 27.45 9.28 -2.91
CA ASN A 113 27.98 10.51 -3.47
C ASN A 113 27.67 10.57 -4.98
N ASP A 114 28.22 11.58 -5.65
CA ASP A 114 28.13 11.76 -7.09
C ASP A 114 29.48 11.53 -7.78
N PHE A 115 29.45 11.19 -9.07
CA PHE A 115 30.60 11.10 -9.96
C PHE A 115 30.29 11.73 -11.33
N ILE A 116 31.33 12.07 -12.09
CA ILE A 116 31.17 12.61 -13.45
C ILE A 116 31.27 11.46 -14.45
N ASP A 117 30.24 11.33 -15.28
CA ASP A 117 30.18 10.40 -16.41
C ASP A 117 29.87 11.19 -17.68
N HIS A 118 30.83 11.22 -18.63
CA HIS A 118 30.70 11.94 -19.90
C HIS A 118 30.24 13.41 -19.74
N GLY A 119 30.79 14.13 -18.75
CA GLY A 119 30.47 15.53 -18.47
C GLY A 119 29.15 15.76 -17.73
N ARG A 120 28.44 14.68 -17.33
CA ARG A 120 27.21 14.76 -16.52
C ARG A 120 27.46 14.22 -15.13
N VAL A 121 27.01 14.95 -14.12
CA VAL A 121 27.00 14.48 -12.74
C VAL A 121 25.96 13.37 -12.61
N LYS A 122 26.38 12.21 -12.11
CA LYS A 122 25.56 11.03 -11.86
C LYS A 122 25.71 10.58 -10.41
N LYS A 123 24.67 9.96 -9.88
CA LYS A 123 24.63 9.44 -8.52
C LYS A 123 25.33 8.08 -8.43
N VAL A 124 26.05 7.86 -7.34
CA VAL A 124 26.59 6.56 -6.93
C VAL A 124 25.68 5.96 -5.88
N TYR A 125 25.26 4.73 -6.11
CA TYR A 125 24.48 3.93 -5.18
C TYR A 125 25.25 2.66 -4.81
N VAL A 126 25.17 2.27 -3.55
CA VAL A 126 25.70 1.00 -3.04
C VAL A 126 24.52 0.15 -2.58
N GLN A 127 24.49 -1.11 -3.03
CA GLN A 127 23.47 -2.09 -2.66
C GLN A 127 24.08 -3.49 -2.73
N ALA A 128 23.52 -4.46 -2.01
CA ALA A 128 23.86 -5.86 -2.24
C ALA A 128 23.42 -6.27 -3.66
N ASP A 129 24.23 -7.09 -4.32
CA ASP A 129 23.88 -7.64 -5.63
C ASP A 129 22.61 -8.50 -5.52
N ALA A 130 21.82 -8.53 -6.59
CA ALA A 130 20.47 -9.08 -6.57
C ALA A 130 20.40 -10.50 -5.98
N PRO A 131 21.27 -11.47 -6.34
CA PRO A 131 21.19 -12.84 -5.83
C PRO A 131 21.32 -12.98 -4.31
N PHE A 132 21.80 -11.95 -3.60
CA PHE A 132 22.00 -11.96 -2.15
C PHE A 132 20.91 -11.19 -1.38
N ARG A 133 19.79 -10.86 -2.03
CA ARG A 133 18.68 -10.09 -1.42
C ARG A 133 17.31 -10.35 -2.05
N MET A 134 17.12 -11.48 -2.74
CA MET A 134 15.84 -11.79 -3.39
C MET A 134 14.86 -12.47 -2.44
N LEU A 135 15.37 -13.28 -1.51
CA LEU A 135 14.58 -14.17 -0.68
C LEU A 135 14.76 -13.88 0.82
N PRO A 136 13.74 -14.19 1.64
CA PRO A 136 13.84 -14.17 3.10
C PRO A 136 15.12 -14.74 3.69
N GLY A 137 15.60 -15.88 3.16
CA GLY A 137 16.78 -16.57 3.67
C GLY A 137 18.09 -15.83 3.41
N ASP A 138 18.13 -14.93 2.43
CA ASP A 138 19.36 -14.24 2.02
C ASP A 138 19.86 -13.28 3.11
N ILE A 139 18.98 -12.85 4.01
CA ILE A 139 19.37 -12.02 5.15
C ILE A 139 20.38 -12.70 6.08
N ASN A 140 20.38 -14.03 6.12
CA ASN A 140 21.33 -14.81 6.91
C ASN A 140 22.76 -14.75 6.36
N ASN A 141 22.94 -14.30 5.12
CA ASN A 141 24.25 -14.08 4.51
C ASN A 141 24.85 -12.73 4.88
N LEU A 142 24.10 -11.85 5.57
CA LEU A 142 24.60 -10.57 6.04
C LEU A 142 25.34 -10.74 7.37
N TYR A 143 26.42 -9.98 7.51
CA TYR A 143 27.23 -9.92 8.71
C TYR A 143 27.44 -8.47 9.11
N VAL A 144 27.47 -8.21 10.42
CA VAL A 144 27.78 -6.89 10.98
C VAL A 144 29.06 -7.01 11.79
N ARG A 145 29.93 -6.00 11.68
CA ARG A 145 31.15 -5.94 12.48
C ARG A 145 30.82 -5.52 13.91
N SER A 146 31.28 -6.29 14.88
CA SER A 146 31.19 -5.95 16.31
C SER A 146 32.37 -5.09 16.77
N ALA A 147 32.27 -4.52 17.96
CA ALA A 147 33.28 -3.65 18.58
C ALA A 147 34.65 -4.32 18.78
N ASN A 148 34.70 -5.65 18.91
CA ASN A 148 35.93 -6.44 18.97
C ASN A 148 36.50 -6.81 17.58
N GLY A 149 35.88 -6.33 16.50
CA GLY A 149 36.31 -6.54 15.11
C GLY A 149 35.79 -7.83 14.47
N GLU A 150 35.08 -8.67 15.21
CA GLU A 150 34.49 -9.92 14.71
C GLU A 150 33.30 -9.65 13.78
N MET A 151 33.01 -10.58 12.89
CA MET A 151 31.83 -10.50 12.00
C MET A 151 30.73 -11.37 12.58
N VAL A 152 29.64 -10.74 13.01
CA VAL A 152 28.49 -11.41 13.63
C VAL A 152 27.40 -11.58 12.57
N PRO A 153 26.95 -12.82 12.27
CA PRO A 153 25.87 -13.04 11.30
C PRO A 153 24.53 -12.54 11.82
N PHE A 154 23.69 -12.02 10.93
CA PHE A 154 22.35 -11.52 11.26
C PHE A 154 21.47 -12.58 11.92
N SER A 155 21.59 -13.85 11.54
CA SER A 155 20.83 -14.96 12.11
C SER A 155 21.07 -15.15 13.61
N THR A 156 22.16 -14.62 14.16
CA THR A 156 22.45 -14.72 15.60
C THR A 156 21.53 -13.83 16.41
N PHE A 157 21.17 -12.64 15.93
CA PHE A 157 20.43 -11.63 16.70
C PHE A 157 19.17 -11.13 15.99
N SER A 158 18.72 -11.79 14.93
CA SER A 158 17.48 -11.43 14.25
C SER A 158 16.68 -12.66 13.86
N SER A 159 15.37 -12.46 13.78
CA SER A 159 14.42 -13.43 13.26
C SER A 159 13.50 -12.72 12.29
N ALA A 160 12.85 -13.46 11.41
CA ALA A 160 11.95 -12.84 10.45
C ALA A 160 10.71 -13.68 10.20
N ARG A 161 9.61 -12.98 9.91
CA ARG A 161 8.28 -13.58 9.76
C ARG A 161 7.41 -12.80 8.80
N TRP A 162 6.48 -13.51 8.18
CA TRP A 162 5.47 -12.89 7.35
C TRP A 162 4.41 -12.21 8.20
N ILE A 163 4.05 -10.99 7.80
CA ILE A 163 2.91 -10.23 8.30
C ILE A 163 2.08 -9.74 7.11
N TYR A 164 0.88 -9.25 7.38
CA TYR A 164 0.12 -8.48 6.40
C TYR A 164 0.18 -7.01 6.76
N GLY A 165 0.29 -6.17 5.74
CA GLY A 165 0.22 -4.73 5.89
C GLY A 165 -0.16 -4.05 4.58
N SER A 166 -0.71 -2.84 4.68
CA SER A 166 -1.07 -2.08 3.50
C SER A 166 0.18 -1.60 2.76
N PRO A 167 0.28 -1.82 1.43
CA PRO A 167 1.34 -1.23 0.63
C PRO A 167 1.10 0.26 0.31
N ARG A 168 -0.10 0.78 0.61
CA ARG A 168 -0.49 2.18 0.39
C ARG A 168 -1.50 2.63 1.44
N LEU A 169 -1.08 3.49 2.35
CA LEU A 169 -1.96 4.14 3.31
C LEU A 169 -2.47 5.46 2.74
N GLU A 170 -3.77 5.69 2.81
CA GLU A 170 -4.43 6.90 2.32
C GLU A 170 -4.90 7.76 3.50
N ARG A 171 -4.93 9.08 3.29
CA ARG A 171 -5.44 10.04 4.26
C ARG A 171 -6.22 11.13 3.54
N TYR A 172 -7.32 11.55 4.15
CA TYR A 172 -8.12 12.69 3.71
C TYR A 172 -8.24 13.69 4.87
N ASN A 173 -7.92 14.96 4.61
CA ASN A 173 -7.88 16.03 5.63
C ASN A 173 -7.08 15.65 6.90
N GLY A 174 -5.99 14.91 6.74
CA GLY A 174 -5.13 14.46 7.84
C GLY A 174 -5.61 13.22 8.60
N MET A 175 -6.82 12.72 8.34
CA MET A 175 -7.36 11.51 8.94
C MET A 175 -7.11 10.28 8.06
N PRO A 176 -6.90 9.07 8.62
CA PRO A 176 -6.86 7.85 7.83
C PRO A 176 -8.15 7.70 7.02
N SER A 177 -8.03 7.42 5.72
CA SER A 177 -9.17 7.21 4.85
C SER A 177 -8.94 6.03 3.91
N ASN A 178 -10.03 5.55 3.33
CA ASN A 178 -10.04 4.65 2.18
C ASN A 178 -10.86 5.32 1.08
N GLY A 179 -10.20 5.73 0.01
CA GLY A 179 -10.87 6.33 -1.13
C GLY A 179 -11.58 5.27 -1.98
N ALA A 180 -12.77 5.59 -2.47
CA ALA A 180 -13.42 4.89 -3.57
C ALA A 180 -13.39 5.80 -4.80
N VAL A 181 -12.81 5.30 -5.89
CA VAL A 181 -12.70 6.05 -7.16
C VAL A 181 -13.72 5.52 -8.16
N GLY A 182 -14.45 6.44 -8.78
CA GLY A 182 -15.28 6.15 -9.94
C GLY A 182 -16.56 5.41 -9.61
N VAL A 183 -17.22 5.83 -8.52
CA VAL A 183 -18.61 5.48 -8.25
C VAL A 183 -19.46 6.12 -9.34
N LYS A 184 -20.20 5.32 -10.10
CA LYS A 184 -21.03 5.83 -11.21
C LYS A 184 -22.49 5.50 -10.95
N ALA A 185 -23.35 6.48 -11.17
CA ALA A 185 -24.79 6.23 -11.26
C ALA A 185 -25.06 5.18 -12.35
N ALA A 186 -25.96 4.24 -12.06
CA ALA A 186 -26.42 3.28 -13.05
C ALA A 186 -26.99 4.01 -14.29
N PRO A 187 -26.91 3.43 -15.50
CA PRO A 187 -27.50 4.03 -16.69
C PRO A 187 -28.97 4.43 -16.47
N GLY A 188 -29.32 5.68 -16.79
CA GLY A 188 -30.66 6.22 -16.57
C GLY A 188 -30.91 6.81 -15.17
N ARG A 189 -29.93 6.75 -14.28
CA ARG A 189 -29.96 7.39 -12.94
C ARG A 189 -29.07 8.63 -12.91
N SER A 190 -29.41 9.55 -12.02
CA SER A 190 -28.64 10.76 -11.77
C SER A 190 -27.51 10.51 -10.78
N THR A 191 -26.45 11.32 -10.85
CA THR A 191 -25.38 11.32 -9.84
C THR A 191 -25.91 11.65 -8.44
N GLY A 192 -26.89 12.54 -8.33
CA GLY A 192 -27.50 12.91 -7.04
C GLY A 192 -28.22 11.74 -6.36
N GLU A 193 -28.99 10.93 -7.10
CA GLU A 193 -29.60 9.71 -6.56
C GLU A 193 -28.54 8.72 -6.06
N ALA A 194 -27.43 8.58 -6.80
CA ALA A 194 -26.34 7.69 -6.44
C ALA A 194 -25.58 8.18 -5.19
N MET A 195 -25.37 9.49 -5.04
CA MET A 195 -24.77 10.10 -3.86
C MET A 195 -25.67 9.91 -2.62
N ALA A 196 -26.97 10.18 -2.75
CA ALA A 196 -27.92 9.98 -1.66
C ALA A 196 -27.96 8.52 -1.17
N LEU A 197 -27.87 7.55 -2.10
CA LEU A 197 -27.75 6.15 -1.72
C LEU A 197 -26.43 5.89 -0.97
N MET A 198 -25.29 6.38 -1.48
CA MET A 198 -23.99 6.20 -0.81
C MET A 198 -24.00 6.77 0.61
N GLU A 199 -24.54 7.97 0.82
CA GLU A 199 -24.73 8.57 2.14
C GLU A 199 -25.58 7.69 3.05
N SER A 200 -26.71 7.16 2.54
CA SER A 200 -27.59 6.27 3.30
C SER A 200 -26.93 4.94 3.69
N LEU A 201 -26.05 4.40 2.84
CA LEU A 201 -25.29 3.18 3.12
C LEU A 201 -24.16 3.44 4.10
N ALA A 202 -23.45 4.56 3.95
CA ALA A 202 -22.41 4.97 4.88
C ALA A 202 -22.97 5.19 6.30
N ALA A 203 -24.18 5.76 6.43
CA ALA A 203 -24.86 5.93 7.71
C ALA A 203 -25.21 4.62 8.44
N LYS A 204 -25.19 3.47 7.75
CA LYS A 204 -25.37 2.14 8.36
C LYS A 204 -24.07 1.55 8.91
N LEU A 205 -22.92 2.14 8.56
CA LEU A 205 -21.65 1.78 9.19
C LEU A 205 -21.66 2.28 10.64
N PRO A 206 -20.83 1.71 11.54
CA PRO A 206 -20.68 2.23 12.89
C PRO A 206 -20.43 3.75 12.86
N ASN A 207 -21.01 4.52 13.81
CA ASN A 207 -21.00 6.00 13.93
C ASN A 207 -19.61 6.66 14.10
N ARG A 208 -18.59 6.12 13.45
CA ARG A 208 -17.17 6.44 13.60
C ARG A 208 -16.49 6.66 12.24
N TYR A 209 -17.25 6.61 11.15
CA TYR A 209 -16.70 6.57 9.78
C TYR A 209 -17.22 7.65 8.79
N TRP A 210 -17.91 8.71 9.25
CA TRP A 210 -18.66 9.62 8.36
C TRP A 210 -18.41 11.11 8.62
N SER A 211 -18.26 11.93 7.58
CA SER A 211 -18.74 13.32 7.54
C SER A 211 -19.61 13.51 6.33
#